data_AF-A0A4S4BVY3-F1
#
_entry.id   AF-A0A4S4BVY3-F1
#
_cell.length_a   1.000
_cell.length_b   1.000
_cell.length_c   1.000
_cell.angle_alpha   90.00
_cell.angle_beta   90.00
_cell.angle_gamma   90.00
#
_symmetry.space_group_name_H-M   'P 1'
#
loop_
_entity.id
_entity.type
_entity.pdbx_description
1 polymer ?
#
loop_
_entity_poly.entity_id
_entity_poly.type
_entity_poly.pdbx_seq_one_letter_code
_entity_poly.pdbx_strand_id
1 'polypeptide(L)' 'MSKQEMLHLIEQKRAELIDIVLKNGLNSTISIKYSQELDQLLIEYIKNDHAKKNNITECY' A
#
# COMPACT_ATOMS: atom_id res chain seq x y z
N MET A 1 12.35 0.39 -7.95
CA MET A 1 12.30 0.06 -6.50
C MET A 1 12.44 -1.43 -6.34
N SER A 2 13.29 -1.89 -5.42
CA SER A 2 13.31 -3.32 -5.05
C SER A 2 12.05 -3.66 -4.25
N LYS A 3 11.61 -4.92 -4.31
CA LYS A 3 10.43 -5.42 -3.57
C LYS A 3 10.51 -5.10 -2.07
N GLN A 4 11.72 -5.20 -1.50
CA GLN A 4 11.99 -4.91 -0.09
C GLN A 4 11.83 -3.42 0.25
N GLU A 5 12.30 -2.52 -0.62
CA GLU A 5 12.12 -1.07 -0.43
C GLU A 5 10.64 -0.69 -0.45
N MET A 6 9.87 -1.32 -1.35
CA MET A 6 8.43 -1.07 -1.44
C MET A 6 7.67 -1.60 -0.22
N LEU A 7 8.05 -2.76 0.32
CA LEU A 7 7.52 -3.27 1.58
C LEU A 7 7.85 -2.35 2.76
N HIS A 8 9.07 -1.82 2.81
CA HIS A 8 9.48 -0.88 3.85
C HIS A 8 8.62 0.39 3.82
N LEU A 9 8.38 0.95 2.63
CA LEU A 9 7.52 2.11 2.45
C LEU A 9 6.06 1.85 2.86
N ILE A 10 5.53 0.66 2.57
CA ILE A 10 4.18 0.25 3.00
C ILE A 10 4.10 0.19 4.52
N GLU A 11 5.09 -0.41 5.19
CA GLU A 11 5.09 -0.49 6.65
C GLU A 11 5.23 0.88 7.32
N GLN A 12 6.12 1.73 6.82
CA GLN A 12 6.25 3.11 7.30
C GLN A 12 4.93 3.87 7.17
N LYS A 13 4.30 3.83 5.99
CA LYS A 13 3.05 4.57 5.75
C LYS A 13 1.87 4.01 6.55
N ARG A 14 1.89 2.71 6.85
CA ARG A 14 0.91 2.07 7.74
C ARG A 14 1.08 2.54 9.19
N ALA A 15 2.30 2.69 9.68
CA ALA A 15 2.55 3.26 11.01
C ALA A 15 2.09 4.73 11.09
N GLU A 16 2.34 5.52 10.05
CA GLU A 16 1.85 6.91 9.96
C GLU A 16 0.31 6.98 9.94
N LEU A 17 -0.34 6.11 9.17
CA LEU A 17 -1.81 6.04 9.15
C LEU A 17 -2.38 5.73 10.54
N ILE A 18 -1.76 4.81 11.28
CA ILE A 18 -2.19 4.48 12.65
C ILE A 18 -2.07 5.71 13.56
N ASP A 19 -0.96 6.43 13.52
CA ASP A 19 -0.77 7.65 14.33
C ASP A 19 -1.80 8.74 13.97
N ILE A 20 -2.06 8.94 12.68
CA ILE A 20 -3.05 9.90 12.18
C ILE A 20 -4.47 9.52 12.62
N VAL A 21 -4.81 8.23 12.54
CA VAL A 21 -6.10 7.72 13.00
C VAL A 21 -6.25 7.89 14.51
N LEU A 22 -5.20 7.66 15.29
CA LEU A 22 -5.21 7.89 16.74
C LEU A 22 -5.41 9.38 17.08
N LYS A 23 -4.83 10.28 16.29
CA LYS A 23 -4.92 11.74 16.52
C LYS A 23 -6.22 12.37 16.03
N ASN A 24 -6.70 11.97 14.85
CA ASN A 24 -7.80 12.64 14.16
C ASN A 24 -9.09 11.80 14.09
N GLY A 25 -9.02 10.52 14.45
CA GLY A 25 -10.10 9.56 14.28
C GLY A 25 -10.15 8.99 12.86
N LEU A 26 -10.76 7.80 12.72
CA LEU A 26 -10.89 7.07 11.45
C LEU A 26 -11.66 7.87 10.37
N ASN A 27 -12.63 8.68 10.79
CA ASN A 27 -13.52 9.40 9.87
C ASN A 27 -12.96 10.77 9.45
N SER A 28 -11.75 11.13 9.89
CA SER A 28 -11.15 12.38 9.44
C SER A 28 -10.77 12.27 7.96
N THR A 29 -10.94 13.36 7.22
CA THR A 29 -10.52 13.44 5.81
C THR A 29 -9.04 13.10 5.62
N ILE A 30 -8.21 13.41 6.62
CA ILE A 30 -6.78 13.10 6.63
C ILE A 30 -6.58 11.58 6.76
N SER A 31 -7.24 10.92 7.69
CA SER A 31 -7.18 9.46 7.88
C SER A 31 -7.64 8.71 6.62
N ILE A 32 -8.72 9.17 5.99
CA ILE A 32 -9.24 8.59 4.75
C ILE A 32 -8.23 8.76 3.61
N LYS A 33 -7.63 9.94 3.48
CA LYS A 33 -6.60 10.21 2.46
C LYS A 33 -5.38 9.30 2.65
N TYR A 34 -4.87 9.19 3.87
CA TYR A 34 -3.73 8.30 4.16
C TYR A 34 -4.07 6.82 3.92
N SER A 35 -5.31 6.41 4.20
CA SER A 35 -5.78 5.05 3.89
C SER A 35 -5.79 4.78 2.39
N GLN A 36 -6.24 5.76 1.58
CA GLN A 36 -6.24 5.65 0.11
C GLN A 36 -4.81 5.60 -0.43
N GLU A 37 -3.90 6.41 0.11
CA GLU A 37 -2.51 6.40 -0.32
C GLU A 37 -1.79 5.09 0.04
N LEU A 38 -2.09 4.50 1.20
CA LEU A 38 -1.59 3.18 1.57
C LEU A 38 -2.16 2.08 0.64
N ASP A 39 -3.44 2.16 0.32
CA ASP A 39 -4.11 1.23 -0.58
C ASP A 39 -3.50 1.27 -2.00
N GLN A 40 -3.20 2.46 -2.51
CA GLN A 40 -2.51 2.62 -3.79
C GLN A 40 -1.11 1.97 -3.80
N LEU A 41 -0.34 2.11 -2.72
CA LEU A 41 0.97 1.46 -2.59
C LEU A 41 0.84 -0.07 -2.55
N LEU A 42 -0.18 -0.59 -1.87
CA LEU A 42 -0.48 -2.02 -1.85
C LEU A 42 -0.88 -2.54 -3.23
N ILE A 43 -1.76 -1.82 -3.94
CA ILE A 43 -2.16 -2.16 -5.31
C ILE A 43 -0.95 -2.17 -6.23
N GLU A 44 -0.08 -1.17 -6.14
CA GLU A 44 1.12 -1.10 -6.98
C GLU A 44 2.12 -2.22 -6.66
N TYR A 45 2.28 -2.57 -5.38
CA TYR A 45 3.09 -3.71 -4.96
C TYR A 45 2.53 -5.04 -5.48
N ILE A 46 1.22 -5.27 -5.35
CA ILE A 46 0.53 -6.44 -5.88
C ILE A 46 0.71 -6.48 -7.40
N LYS A 47 0.49 -5.36 -8.10
CA LYS A 47 0.71 -5.29 -9.56
C LYS A 47 2.15 -5.64 -9.94
N ASN A 48 3.14 -5.12 -9.23
CA ASN A 48 4.55 -5.43 -9.51
C ASN A 48 4.91 -6.89 -9.20
N ASP A 49 4.33 -7.48 -8.16
CA ASP A 49 4.49 -8.91 -7.82
C ASP A 49 3.82 -9.81 -8.87
N HIS A 50 2.59 -9.48 -9.26
CA HIS A 50 1.81 -10.20 -10.27
C HIS A 50 2.36 -10.02 -11.70
N ALA A 51 2.91 -8.86 -12.05
CA ALA A 51 3.58 -8.64 -13.35
C ALA A 51 4.81 -9.53 -13.52
N LYS A 52 5.49 -9.87 -12.41
CA LYS A 52 6.57 -10.86 -12.42
C LYS A 52 6.05 -12.29 -12.58
N LYS A 53 4.81 -12.53 -12.15
CA LYS A 53 4.11 -13.81 -12.26
C LYS A 53 3.54 -14.06 -13.65
N ASN A 54 3.09 -13.02 -14.37
CA ASN A 54 2.54 -13.10 -15.75
C ASN A 54 3.57 -13.41 -16.86
N ASN A 55 4.82 -13.75 -16.52
CA ASN A 55 5.69 -14.53 -17.43
C ASN A 55 5.47 -16.05 -17.27
N ILE A 56 4.48 -16.43 -16.48
CA ILE A 56 3.99 -17.80 -16.31
C ILE A 56 2.46 -17.65 -16.23
N THR A 57 1.74 -18.41 -17.05
CA THR A 57 0.27 -18.41 -17.20
C THR A 57 -0.36 -17.23 -17.97
N GLU A 58 -0.19 -17.30 -19.30
CA GLU A 58 -1.36 -17.39 -20.20
C GLU A 58 -2.34 -18.48 -19.73
N CYS A 59 -3.61 -18.36 -20.15
CA CYS A 59 -4.79 -19.17 -19.80
C CYS A 59 -5.59 -18.63 -18.59
N TYR A 60 -6.56 -17.74 -18.85
CA TYR A 60 -7.96 -18.10 -19.12
C TYR A 60 -8.72 -16.90 -19.68
#